data_AF-E6LJB8-F1
#
_entry.id   AF-E6LJB8-F1
#
_cell.length_a   1.000
_cell.length_b   1.000
_cell.length_c   1.000
_cell.angle_alpha   90.00
_cell.angle_beta   90.00
_cell.angle_gamma   90.00
#
_symmetry.space_group_name_H-M   'P 1'
#
loop_
_entity.id
_entity.type
_entity.pdbx_description
1 polymer ?
#
loop_
_entity_poly.entity_id
_entity_poly.type
_entity_poly.pdbx_seq_one_letter_code
_entity_poly.pdbx_strand_id
1 'polypeptide(L)' 'MADNISIDGIAYIVGRIVERAREAVKESKDDKKDSFKDGRALAYYEILDILRTELSVREISLEEIGLDFDLEKELL' A
#
# COMPACT_ATOMS: atom_id res chain seq x y z
N MET A 1 2.37 -25.44 -13.25
CA MET A 1 3.46 -24.68 -12.59
C MET A 1 2.87 -23.32 -12.29
N ALA A 2 2.94 -22.83 -11.06
CA ALA A 2 2.61 -21.43 -10.81
C ALA A 2 3.72 -20.61 -11.48
N ASP A 3 3.37 -19.71 -12.39
CA ASP A 3 4.33 -18.77 -12.93
C ASP A 3 4.86 -17.90 -11.78
N ASN A 4 6.18 -17.81 -11.64
CA ASN A 4 6.78 -16.92 -10.67
C ASN A 4 6.44 -15.47 -11.06
N ILE A 5 5.89 -14.69 -10.12
CA ILE A 5 5.58 -13.29 -10.35
C ILE A 5 6.90 -12.52 -10.53
N SER A 6 7.04 -11.78 -11.63
CA SER A 6 8.19 -10.91 -11.87
C SER A 6 8.18 -9.67 -10.97
N ILE A 7 9.32 -8.99 -10.83
CA ILE A 7 9.39 -7.71 -10.11
C ILE A 7 8.40 -6.69 -10.70
N ASP A 8 8.31 -6.59 -12.03
CA ASP A 8 7.32 -5.74 -12.70
C ASP A 8 5.87 -6.12 -12.33
N GLY A 9 5.59 -7.42 -12.18
CA GLY A 9 4.29 -7.91 -11.74
C GLY A 9 3.98 -7.50 -10.30
N ILE A 10 4.98 -7.56 -9.40
CA ILE A 10 4.87 -7.09 -8.02
C ILE A 10 4.64 -5.58 -8.01
N ALA A 11 5.44 -4.80 -8.75
CA ALA A 11 5.32 -3.35 -8.86
C ALA A 11 3.92 -2.94 -9.35
N TYR A 12 3.38 -3.64 -10.36
CA TYR A 12 2.03 -3.40 -10.84
C TYR A 12 0.97 -3.62 -9.73
N ILE A 13 1.07 -4.73 -8.99
CA ILE A 13 0.12 -5.04 -7.91
C ILE A 13 0.23 -4.01 -6.78
N VAL A 14 1.45 -3.68 -6.35
CA VAL A 14 1.71 -2.68 -5.30
C VAL A 14 1.14 -1.33 -5.71
N GLY A 15 1.39 -0.87 -6.95
CA GLY A 15 0.84 0.38 -7.46
C GLY A 15 -0.69 0.44 -7.39
N ARG A 16 -1.37 -0.67 -7.70
CA ARG A 16 -2.84 -0.77 -7.58
C ARG A 16 -3.31 -0.73 -6.12
N ILE A 17 -2.55 -1.28 -5.18
CA ILE A 17 -2.85 -1.20 -3.74
C ILE A 17 -2.67 0.24 -3.25
N VAL A 18 -1.57 0.90 -3.63
CA VAL A 18 -1.28 2.31 -3.26
C VAL A 18 -2.38 3.25 -3.78
N GLU A 19 -2.84 3.07 -5.02
CA GLU A 19 -3.95 3.84 -5.59
C GLU A 19 -5.21 3.71 -4.70
N ARG A 20 -5.55 2.48 -4.31
CA ARG A 20 -6.72 2.21 -3.46
C ARG A 20 -6.57 2.70 -2.04
N ALA A 21 -5.35 2.67 -1.49
CA ALA A 21 -5.03 3.24 -0.19
C ALA A 21 -5.31 4.75 -0.16
N ARG A 22 -4.85 5.47 -1.20
CA ARG A 22 -5.09 6.91 -1.36
C ARG A 22 -6.57 7.24 -1.47
N GLU A 23 -7.32 6.48 -2.26
CA GLU A 23 -8.78 6.60 -2.35
C GLU A 23 -9.45 6.38 -0.99
N ALA A 24 -9.05 5.34 -0.26
CA ALA A 24 -9.63 5.03 1.03
C ALA A 24 -9.40 6.15 2.07
N VAL A 25 -8.20 6.73 2.09
CA VAL A 25 -7.83 7.85 2.95
C VAL A 25 -8.63 9.11 2.60
N LYS A 26 -8.80 9.39 1.30
CA LYS A 26 -9.64 10.50 0.84
C LYS A 26 -11.08 10.35 1.33
N GLU A 27 -11.67 9.17 1.13
CA GLU A 27 -13.05 8.89 1.55
C GLU A 27 -13.22 8.95 3.08
N SER A 28 -12.23 8.50 3.86
CA SER A 28 -12.22 8.65 5.33
C SER A 28 -12.17 10.13 5.75
N LYS A 29 -11.33 10.94 5.09
CA LYS A 29 -11.21 12.38 5.36
C LYS A 29 -12.51 13.15 5.04
N ASP A 30 -13.23 12.72 4.01
CA ASP A 30 -14.51 13.32 3.59
C ASP A 30 -15.67 13.00 4.57
N ASP A 31 -15.57 11.92 5.36
CA ASP A 31 -16.62 11.48 6.29
C ASP A 31 -16.05 10.94 7.62
N LYS A 32 -15.54 11.86 8.44
CA LYS A 32 -14.82 11.58 9.71
C LYS A 32 -15.64 10.88 10.81
N LYS A 33 -16.91 10.57 10.58
CA LYS A 33 -17.77 9.84 11.52
C LYS A 33 -18.00 8.40 11.09
N ASP A 34 -17.54 8.03 9.90
CA ASP A 34 -17.68 6.69 9.34
C ASP A 34 -16.46 5.84 9.73
N SER A 35 -16.60 5.13 10.85
CA SER A 35 -15.57 4.21 11.35
C SER A 35 -15.21 3.09 10.38
N PHE A 36 -16.10 2.75 9.44
CA PHE A 36 -15.79 1.75 8.41
C PHE A 36 -14.78 2.31 7.39
N LYS A 37 -14.94 3.57 6.97
CA LYS A 37 -13.99 4.22 6.04
C LYS A 37 -12.63 4.43 6.70
N ASP A 38 -12.60 4.81 7.98
CA ASP A 38 -11.36 4.92 8.76
C ASP A 38 -10.66 3.56 8.87
N GLY A 39 -11.41 2.51 9.22
CA GLY A 39 -10.87 1.15 9.30
C GLY A 39 -10.34 0.63 7.97
N ARG A 40 -11.01 0.97 6.85
CA ARG A 40 -10.54 0.60 5.51
C ARG A 40 -9.23 1.31 5.15
N ALA A 41 -9.07 2.59 5.49
CA ALA A 41 -7.82 3.32 5.28
C ALA A 41 -6.67 2.70 6.11
N LEU A 42 -6.91 2.41 7.39
CA LEU A 42 -5.94 1.74 8.26
C LEU A 42 -5.54 0.36 7.72
N ALA A 43 -6.50 -0.43 7.20
CA ALA A 43 -6.20 -1.74 6.63
C ALA A 43 -5.23 -1.64 5.43
N TYR A 44 -5.35 -0.61 4.59
CA TYR A 44 -4.39 -0.40 3.50
C TYR A 44 -3.01 0.00 4.00
N TYR A 45 -2.93 0.84 5.03
CA TYR A 45 -1.67 1.19 5.67
C TYR A 45 -0.94 -0.08 6.16
N GLU A 46 -1.62 -0.94 6.92
CA GLU A 46 -1.04 -2.18 7.45
C GLU A 46 -0.51 -3.11 6.34
N ILE A 47 -1.28 -3.27 5.26
CA ILE A 47 -0.86 -4.09 4.12
C ILE A 47 0.39 -3.53 3.44
N LEU A 48 0.43 -2.20 3.23
CA LEU A 48 1.58 -1.56 2.60
C LEU A 48 2.82 -1.56 3.50
N ASP A 49 2.66 -1.44 4.82
CA ASP A 49 3.75 -1.54 5.78
C ASP A 49 4.37 -2.95 5.81
N ILE A 50 3.53 -4.00 5.79
CA ILE A 50 3.98 -5.39 5.68
C ILE A 50 4.74 -5.59 4.35
N LEU A 51 4.19 -5.12 3.23
CA LEU A 51 4.84 -5.23 1.92
C LEU A 51 6.20 -4.52 1.92
N ARG A 52 6.26 -3.31 2.47
CA ARG A 52 7.49 -2.54 2.59
C ARG A 52 8.54 -3.30 3.39
N THR A 53 8.15 -3.84 4.55
CA THR A 53 9.05 -4.59 5.43
C THR A 53 9.57 -5.86 4.75
N GLU A 54 8.68 -6.67 4.18
CA GLU A 54 9.05 -7.94 3.54
C GLU A 54 9.94 -7.75 2.30
N LEU A 55 9.66 -6.73 1.49
CA LEU A 55 10.42 -6.45 0.28
C LEU A 55 11.79 -5.85 0.61
N SER A 56 11.87 -4.98 1.64
CA SER A 56 13.14 -4.45 2.13
C SER A 56 14.06 -5.55 2.67
N VAL A 57 13.51 -6.50 3.45
CA VAL A 57 14.28 -7.64 3.99
C VAL A 57 14.84 -8.53 2.89
N ARG A 58 14.18 -8.59 1.73
CA ARG A 58 14.61 -9.36 0.55
C ARG A 58 15.50 -8.55 -0.40
N GLU A 59 15.96 -7.38 0.02
CA GLU A 59 16.80 -6.46 -0.76
C GLU A 59 16.16 -6.05 -2.10
N ILE A 60 14.82 -6.05 -2.18
CA ILE A 60 14.08 -5.56 -3.34
C ILE A 60 13.97 -4.04 -3.21
N SER A 61 14.30 -3.31 -4.28
CA SER A 61 14.21 -1.85 -4.29
C SER A 61 12.77 -1.38 -4.11
N LEU A 62 12.50 -0.65 -3.03
CA LEU A 62 11.21 -0.02 -2.77
C LEU A 62 10.87 1.03 -3.84
N GLU A 63 11.89 1.69 -4.39
CA GLU A 63 11.72 2.67 -5.47
C GLU A 63 11.20 1.98 -6.74
N GLU A 64 11.79 0.84 -7.13
CA GLU A 64 11.40 0.10 -8.34
C GLU A 64 9.96 -0.42 -8.27
N ILE A 65 9.48 -0.76 -7.08
CA ILE A 65 8.10 -1.24 -6.87
C ILE A 65 7.10 -0.13 -6.57
N GLY A 66 7.54 1.13 -6.49
CA GLY A 66 6.68 2.29 -6.22
C GLY A 66 6.20 2.42 -4.78
N LEU A 67 6.97 1.93 -3.81
CA LEU A 67 6.69 1.96 -2.37
C LEU A 67 7.71 2.80 -1.56
N ASP A 68 8.57 3.56 -2.23
CA ASP A 68 9.52 4.49 -1.59
C ASP A 68 8.86 5.83 -1.25
N PHE A 69 7.96 5.82 -0.28
CA PHE A 69 7.37 7.04 0.29
C PHE A 69 7.07 6.87 1.78
N ASP A 70 6.76 7.99 2.42
CA ASP A 70 6.39 8.02 3.83
C ASP A 70 4.93 7.58 4.00
N LEU A 71 4.74 6.30 4.31
CA LEU A 71 3.42 5.67 4.50
C LEU A 71 2.57 6.36 5.57
N GLU A 72 3.18 6.71 6.71
CA GLU A 72 2.47 7.35 7.81
C GLU A 72 1.98 8.73 7.38
N LYS A 73 2.87 9.54 6.79
CA LYS A 73 2.52 10.89 6.32
C LYS A 73 1.45 10.88 5.23
N GLU A 74 1.44 9.84 4.40
CA GLU A 74 0.53 9.76 3.26
C GLU A 74 -0.84 9.19 3.63
N LEU A 75 -0.88 8.23 4.56
CA LEU A 75 -2.09 7.45 4.85
C LEU A 75 -2.72 7.69 6.22
N LEU A 76 -2.00 8.28 7.19
CA LEU A 76 -2.49 8.62 8.53
C LEU A 76 -2.60 10.14 8.73
#